data_AF-A0A0F9I8F3-F1
#
_entry.id   AF-A0A0F9I8F3-F1
#
_cell.length_a   1.000
_cell.length_b   1.000
_cell.length_c   1.000
_cell.angle_alpha   90.00
_cell.angle_beta   90.00
_cell.angle_gamma   90.00
#
_symmetry.space_group_name_H-M   'P 1'
#
loop_
_entity.id
_entity.type
_entity.pdbx_description
1 polymer ?
#
loop_
_entity_poly.entity_id
_entity_poly.type
_entity_poly.pdbx_seq_one_letter_code
_entity_poly.pdbx_strand_id
1 'polypeptide(L)'
;MVHRGSLSDFWRLDASDDRVRELTSVLRGSDSLIGVMGSGVRAVWSTNGQSQTWWVRTKQGKPAEMRVFLDYLPLRELIPPFQGEAVDEVIGYAAHEGGHCLWSSEDSKDEVERLLAGRVLGRVVTPLPQRVEEVLRVSNILEDAFIDYHVGEQWPVLGE
;
A
#
# COMPACT_ATOMS: atom_id res chain seq x y z
N MET A 1 -10.60 8.48 31.06
CA MET A 1 -10.12 7.40 30.18
C MET A 1 -8.80 7.87 29.61
N VAL A 2 -7.72 7.11 29.82
CA VAL A 2 -6.40 7.45 29.25
C VAL A 2 -6.50 7.13 27.77
N HIS A 3 -6.36 8.15 26.91
CA HIS A 3 -6.27 7.95 25.47
C HIS A 3 -5.01 7.11 25.24
N ARG A 4 -5.16 5.86 24.78
CA ARG A 4 -4.02 5.12 24.22
C ARG A 4 -3.53 5.97 23.05
N GLY A 5 -2.23 6.26 23.01
CA GLY A 5 -1.65 7.05 21.92
C GLY A 5 -1.99 6.40 20.60
N SER A 6 -2.43 7.20 19.63
CA SER A 6 -2.65 6.79 18.26
C SER A 6 -1.31 6.41 17.61
N LEU A 7 -1.31 5.55 16.59
CA LEU A 7 -0.07 5.18 15.89
C LEU A 7 0.64 6.40 15.30
N SER A 8 -0.16 7.35 14.86
CA SER A 8 0.28 8.65 14.39
C SER A 8 0.97 9.46 15.46
N ASP A 9 0.64 9.34 16.76
CA ASP A 9 1.43 10.02 17.80
C ASP A 9 2.90 9.56 17.82
N PHE A 10 3.19 8.35 17.32
CA PHE A 10 4.54 7.82 17.18
C PHE A 10 5.20 8.18 15.84
N TRP A 11 4.45 8.10 14.73
CA TRP A 11 5.00 8.27 13.38
C TRP A 11 4.92 9.71 12.84
N ARG A 12 4.06 10.54 13.40
CA ARG A 12 3.86 11.94 13.00
C ARG A 12 4.94 12.80 13.64
N LEU A 13 5.79 13.38 12.80
CA LEU A 13 6.92 14.17 13.25
C LEU A 13 6.53 15.54 13.81
N ASP A 14 5.44 16.11 13.29
CA ASP A 14 4.91 17.42 13.68
C ASP A 14 3.39 17.48 13.47
N ALA A 15 2.68 18.05 14.44
CA ALA A 15 1.25 18.33 14.39
C ALA A 15 1.05 19.83 14.13
N SER A 16 0.75 20.17 12.89
CA SER A 16 0.68 21.55 12.40
C SER A 16 -0.73 21.98 12.04
N ASP A 17 -1.06 23.24 12.34
CA ASP A 17 -2.28 23.89 11.86
C ASP A 17 -2.22 24.21 10.35
N ASP A 18 -1.04 24.16 9.74
CA ASP A 18 -0.85 24.31 8.30
C ASP A 18 -1.08 22.98 7.58
N ARG A 19 -2.10 22.92 6.73
CA ARG A 19 -2.49 21.69 6.00
C ARG A 19 -1.35 21.09 5.18
N VAL A 20 -0.54 21.90 4.51
CA VAL A 20 0.51 21.41 3.62
C VAL A 20 1.65 20.82 4.45
N ARG A 21 2.03 21.48 5.54
CA ARG A 21 3.03 20.97 6.49
C ARG A 21 2.56 19.69 7.16
N GLU A 22 1.29 19.66 7.57
CA GLU A 22 0.67 18.50 8.18
C GLU A 22 0.67 17.30 7.23
N LEU A 23 0.18 17.45 5.99
CA LEU A 23 0.23 16.39 4.97
C LEU A 23 1.67 15.95 4.66
N THR A 24 2.63 16.87 4.68
CA THR A 24 4.05 16.54 4.48
C THR A 24 4.60 15.73 5.67
N SER A 25 4.17 16.05 6.89
CA SER A 25 4.50 15.32 8.12
C SER A 25 4.00 13.89 8.04
N VAL A 26 2.74 13.68 7.63
CA VAL A 26 2.14 12.34 7.43
C VAL A 26 2.93 11.53 6.40
N LEU A 27 3.23 12.08 5.22
CA LEU A 27 4.04 11.37 4.21
C LEU A 27 5.42 10.97 4.71
N ARG A 28 6.08 11.83 5.50
CA ARG A 28 7.39 11.50 6.08
C ARG A 28 7.30 10.39 7.12
N GLY A 29 6.21 10.37 7.90
CA GLY A 29 5.89 9.26 8.80
C GLY A 29 5.73 7.96 8.03
N SER A 30 4.94 7.98 6.95
CA SER A 30 4.76 6.84 6.04
C SER A 30 6.07 6.36 5.41
N ASP A 31 6.88 7.27 4.85
CA ASP A 31 8.22 6.97 4.31
C ASP A 31 9.11 6.28 5.35
N SER A 32 9.10 6.79 6.58
CA SER A 32 9.93 6.27 7.67
C SER A 32 9.47 4.88 8.10
N LEU A 33 8.15 4.66 8.19
CA LEU A 33 7.59 3.36 8.50
C LEU A 33 7.98 2.32 7.45
N ILE A 34 7.78 2.61 6.16
CA ILE A 34 8.15 1.73 5.04
C ILE A 34 9.65 1.42 5.08
N GLY A 35 10.48 2.43 5.39
CA GLY A 35 11.92 2.27 5.62
C GLY A 35 12.25 1.28 6.73
N VAL A 36 11.55 1.38 7.86
CA VAL A 36 11.70 0.47 9.01
C VAL A 36 11.23 -0.95 8.69
N MET A 37 10.20 -1.11 7.86
CA MET A 37 9.75 -2.41 7.35
C MET A 37 10.79 -3.09 6.42
N GLY A 38 11.83 -2.36 6.02
CA GLY A 38 12.95 -2.88 5.21
C GLY A 38 12.88 -2.52 3.73
N SER A 39 11.97 -1.62 3.34
CA SER A 39 11.80 -1.17 1.96
C SER A 39 12.40 0.23 1.75
N GLY A 40 13.17 0.41 0.67
CA GLY A 40 13.71 1.72 0.28
C GLY A 40 12.73 2.59 -0.53
N VAL A 41 11.46 2.18 -0.59
CA VAL A 41 10.42 2.80 -1.43
C VAL A 41 9.89 4.09 -0.78
N ARG A 42 9.47 5.03 -1.64
CA ARG A 42 8.90 6.31 -1.21
C ARG A 42 7.38 6.33 -1.34
N ALA A 43 6.73 6.82 -0.30
CA ALA A 43 5.34 7.21 -0.26
C ALA A 43 5.12 8.56 -0.93
N VAL A 44 4.09 8.66 -1.75
CA VAL A 44 3.64 9.89 -2.41
C VAL A 44 2.12 9.96 -2.36
N TRP A 45 1.57 11.18 -2.37
CA TRP A 45 0.12 11.32 -2.47
C TRP A 45 -0.39 10.87 -3.84
N SER A 46 -1.45 10.08 -3.79
CA SER A 46 -2.17 9.63 -4.96
C SER A 46 -2.98 10.75 -5.58
N THR A 47 -3.02 10.79 -6.93
CA THR A 47 -3.85 11.74 -7.68
C THR A 47 -5.18 11.15 -8.13
N ASN A 48 -5.37 9.82 -8.02
CA ASN A 48 -6.60 9.13 -8.41
C ASN A 48 -7.48 8.74 -7.20
N GLY A 49 -7.05 9.07 -5.98
CA GLY A 49 -7.79 8.73 -4.76
C GLY A 49 -7.74 7.25 -4.41
N GLN A 50 -6.67 6.55 -4.80
CA GLN A 50 -6.43 5.15 -4.45
C GLN A 50 -5.04 4.99 -3.87
N SER A 51 -4.94 4.21 -2.79
CA SER A 51 -3.68 3.67 -2.29
C SER A 51 -3.26 2.49 -3.17
N GLN A 52 -2.01 2.46 -3.60
CA GLN A 52 -1.53 1.46 -4.55
C GLN A 52 0.00 1.52 -4.72
N THR A 53 0.61 0.37 -5.04
CA THR A 53 2.04 0.25 -5.32
C THR A 53 2.31 0.16 -6.82
N TRP A 54 3.18 1.02 -7.37
CA TRP A 54 3.48 1.05 -8.82
C TRP A 54 4.93 1.38 -9.16
N TRP A 55 5.39 0.84 -10.29
CA TRP A 55 6.63 1.21 -10.94
C TRP A 55 6.52 2.54 -11.68
N VAL A 56 7.35 3.51 -11.30
CA VAL A 56 7.42 4.82 -11.93
C VAL A 56 8.68 4.92 -12.79
N ARG A 57 8.50 5.14 -14.10
CA ARG A 57 9.60 5.40 -15.01
C ARG A 57 10.24 6.75 -14.69
N THR A 58 11.53 6.74 -14.39
CA THR A 58 12.29 7.97 -14.18
C THR A 58 12.66 8.60 -15.53
N LYS A 59 12.59 9.93 -15.64
CA LYS A 59 12.70 10.70 -16.92
C LYS A 59 14.08 10.63 -17.62
N GLN A 60 15.01 9.78 -17.18
CA GLN A 60 16.42 9.81 -17.63
C GLN A 60 17.02 8.42 -17.89
N GLY A 61 16.25 7.45 -18.39
CA GLY A 61 16.78 6.12 -18.76
C GLY A 61 17.33 5.31 -17.58
N LYS A 62 17.06 5.74 -16.34
CA LYS A 62 17.29 4.96 -15.13
C LYS A 62 16.19 3.90 -14.99
N PRO A 63 16.44 2.80 -14.25
CA PRO A 63 15.42 1.80 -13.99
C PRO A 63 14.16 2.44 -13.39
N ALA A 64 13.01 1.81 -13.64
CA ALA A 64 11.79 2.20 -12.95
C ALA A 64 12.01 2.06 -11.44
N GLU A 65 11.50 3.00 -10.66
CA GLU A 65 11.52 2.93 -9.20
C GLU A 65 10.11 2.60 -8.73
N MET A 66 9.98 1.61 -7.86
CA MET A 66 8.70 1.34 -7.19
C MET A 66 8.36 2.50 -6.25
N ARG A 67 7.08 2.87 -6.19
CA ARG A 67 6.53 3.89 -5.29
C ARG A 67 5.23 3.41 -4.69
N VAL A 68 5.00 3.82 -3.44
CA VAL A 68 3.73 3.68 -2.75
C VAL A 68 2.95 4.97 -2.95
N PHE A 69 1.76 4.87 -3.53
CA PHE A 69 0.82 5.98 -3.64
C PHE A 69 -0.19 5.83 -2.52
N LEU A 70 -0.47 6.91 -1.79
CA LEU A 70 -1.40 6.91 -0.66
C LEU A 70 -2.61 7.77 -0.97
N ASP A 71 -3.80 7.26 -0.68
CA ASP A 71 -5.01 8.06 -0.70
C ASP A 71 -5.03 9.03 0.49
N TYR A 72 -5.25 10.30 0.20
CA TYR A 72 -5.37 11.36 1.22
C TYR A 72 -6.82 11.73 1.52
N LEU A 73 -7.81 11.07 0.89
CA LEU A 73 -9.23 11.32 1.15
C LEU A 73 -9.61 11.31 2.64
N PRO A 74 -9.08 10.42 3.51
CA PRO A 74 -9.36 10.46 4.94
C PRO A 74 -9.06 11.82 5.59
N LEU A 75 -8.10 12.57 5.05
CA LEU A 75 -7.62 13.85 5.58
C LEU A 75 -8.21 15.07 4.86
N ARG A 76 -8.87 14.87 3.71
CA ARG A 76 -9.20 15.96 2.77
C ARG A 76 -10.08 17.04 3.40
N GLU A 77 -11.15 16.64 4.06
CA GLU A 77 -12.15 17.56 4.64
C GLU A 77 -11.86 17.92 6.11
N LEU A 78 -10.83 17.31 6.72
CA LEU A 78 -10.50 17.54 8.13
C LEU A 78 -9.73 18.84 8.31
N ILE A 79 -9.92 19.50 9.45
CA ILE A 79 -9.17 20.71 9.82
C ILE A 79 -7.87 20.27 10.50
N PRO A 80 -6.68 20.75 10.05
CA PRO A 80 -5.43 20.50 10.75
C PRO A 80 -5.40 21.19 12.14
N PRO A 81 -4.70 20.63 13.13
CA PRO A 81 -3.94 19.38 13.08
C PRO A 81 -4.91 18.20 12.97
N PHE A 82 -4.62 17.25 12.08
CA PHE A 82 -5.52 16.11 11.86
C PHE A 82 -5.63 15.26 13.13
N GLN A 83 -6.80 14.67 13.33
CA GLN A 83 -7.01 13.72 14.41
C GLN A 83 -6.17 12.47 14.18
N GLY A 84 -5.61 11.91 15.24
CA GLY A 84 -4.70 10.77 15.15
C GLY A 84 -5.30 9.59 14.41
N GLU A 85 -6.54 9.22 14.71
CA GLU A 85 -7.25 8.11 14.06
C GLU A 85 -7.33 8.24 12.53
N ALA A 86 -7.53 9.46 12.01
CA ALA A 86 -7.58 9.70 10.56
C ALA A 86 -6.20 9.63 9.91
N VAL A 87 -5.15 9.98 10.66
CA VAL A 87 -3.76 9.79 10.22
C VAL A 87 -3.37 8.32 10.26
N ASP A 88 -3.81 7.59 11.29
CA ASP A 88 -3.58 6.15 11.46
C ASP A 88 -4.11 5.35 10.27
N GLU A 89 -5.27 5.73 9.72
CA GLU A 89 -5.80 5.14 8.49
C GLU A 89 -4.82 5.25 7.32
N VAL A 90 -4.22 6.43 7.11
CA VAL A 90 -3.22 6.65 6.05
C VAL A 90 -1.91 5.93 6.33
N ILE A 91 -1.50 5.84 7.60
CA ILE A 91 -0.34 5.05 8.02
C ILE A 91 -0.59 3.55 7.77
N GLY A 92 -1.81 3.06 7.98
CA GLY A 92 -2.24 1.71 7.63
C GLY A 92 -2.10 1.44 6.13
N TYR A 93 -2.55 2.37 5.29
CA TYR A 93 -2.32 2.27 3.83
C TYR A 93 -0.83 2.17 3.49
N ALA A 94 0.02 2.95 4.15
CA ALA A 94 1.47 2.90 3.92
C ALA A 94 2.08 1.57 4.32
N ALA A 95 1.64 0.98 5.43
CA ALA A 95 2.09 -0.34 5.85
C ALA A 95 1.65 -1.42 4.86
N HIS A 96 0.39 -1.41 4.45
CA HIS A 96 -0.18 -2.36 3.50
C HIS A 96 0.57 -2.31 2.16
N GLU A 97 0.67 -1.13 1.55
CA GLU A 97 1.36 -0.94 0.26
C GLU A 97 2.88 -1.16 0.38
N GLY A 98 3.47 -0.79 1.51
CA GLY A 98 4.86 -1.13 1.82
C GLY A 98 5.08 -2.65 1.89
N GLY A 99 4.10 -3.40 2.38
CA GLY A 99 4.09 -4.87 2.40
C GLY A 99 4.09 -5.46 0.99
N HIS A 100 3.31 -4.92 0.06
CA HIS A 100 3.37 -5.32 -1.35
C HIS A 100 4.79 -5.16 -1.92
N CYS A 101 5.47 -4.06 -1.59
CA CYS A 101 6.85 -3.84 -2.06
C CYS A 101 7.85 -4.91 -1.57
N LEU A 102 7.57 -5.56 -0.44
CA LEU A 102 8.49 -6.49 0.22
C LEU A 102 8.16 -7.95 -0.07
N TRP A 103 6.88 -8.27 -0.18
CA TRP A 103 6.39 -9.65 -0.11
C TRP A 103 5.59 -10.09 -1.34
N SER A 104 5.23 -9.16 -2.22
CA SER A 104 4.63 -9.49 -3.51
C SER A 104 5.70 -9.90 -4.52
N SER A 105 5.41 -10.94 -5.31
CA SER A 105 6.25 -11.32 -6.44
C SER A 105 5.80 -10.56 -7.70
N GLU A 106 6.71 -9.80 -8.31
CA GLU A 106 6.46 -9.10 -9.59
C GLU A 106 6.01 -10.05 -10.72
N ASP A 107 6.45 -11.31 -10.67
CA ASP A 107 6.23 -12.30 -11.72
C ASP A 107 4.90 -13.08 -11.56
N SER A 108 4.18 -12.88 -10.46
CA SER A 108 2.99 -13.65 -10.10
C SER A 108 1.90 -13.64 -11.18
N LYS A 109 1.66 -12.48 -11.81
CA LYS A 109 0.68 -12.33 -12.89
C LYS A 109 1.09 -13.08 -14.16
N ASP A 110 2.33 -12.90 -14.60
CA ASP A 110 2.87 -13.54 -15.80
C ASP A 110 2.94 -15.07 -15.64
N GLU A 111 3.22 -15.55 -14.42
CA GLU A 111 3.23 -16.96 -14.07
C GLU A 111 1.81 -17.58 -14.11
N VAL A 112 0.81 -16.90 -13.54
CA VAL A 112 -0.59 -17.34 -13.57
C VAL A 112 -1.12 -17.40 -15.00
N GLU A 113 -0.84 -16.38 -15.82
CA GLU A 113 -1.22 -16.35 -17.24
C GLU A 113 -0.59 -17.52 -18.01
N ARG A 114 0.70 -17.81 -17.80
CA ARG A 114 1.38 -18.96 -18.41
C ARG A 114 0.79 -20.30 -17.96
N LEU A 115 0.54 -20.49 -16.67
CA LEU A 115 0.00 -21.74 -16.12
C LEU A 115 -1.42 -22.03 -16.64
N LEU A 116 -2.24 -21.00 -16.76
CA LEU A 116 -3.60 -21.12 -17.29
C LEU A 116 -3.59 -21.33 -18.81
N ALA A 117 -2.71 -20.67 -19.56
CA ALA A 117 -2.53 -20.92 -20.98
C ALA A 117 -2.03 -22.36 -21.27
N GLY A 118 -1.12 -22.88 -20.45
CA GLY A 118 -0.59 -24.24 -20.56
C GLY A 118 -1.61 -25.36 -20.31
N ARG A 119 -2.63 -25.12 -19.47
CA ARG A 119 -3.69 -26.10 -19.15
C ARG A 119 -4.78 -26.24 -20.22
N VAL A 120 -4.83 -25.34 -21.21
CA VAL A 120 -5.92 -25.28 -22.21
C VAL A 120 -5.70 -26.24 -23.40
N LEU A 121 -4.54 -26.88 -23.49
CA LEU A 121 -4.22 -27.87 -24.53
C LEU A 121 -5.05 -29.17 -24.45
N GLY A 122 -5.95 -29.32 -23.47
CA GLY A 122 -6.89 -30.43 -23.39
C GLY A 122 -8.31 -29.98 -23.04
N ARG A 123 -9.09 -29.55 -24.03
CA ARG A 123 -10.56 -29.34 -24.00
C ARG A 123 -11.12 -28.58 -22.78
N VAL A 124 -11.40 -27.28 -22.94
CA VAL A 124 -12.71 -26.61 -22.65
C VAL A 124 -12.66 -25.22 -23.30
N VAL A 125 -13.67 -24.88 -24.12
CA VAL A 125 -13.92 -23.51 -24.63
C VAL A 125 -14.70 -22.74 -23.57
N THR A 126 -14.02 -22.24 -22.55
CA THR A 126 -14.51 -21.11 -21.74
C THR A 126 -13.66 -19.90 -22.12
N PRO A 127 -14.16 -18.66 -22.05
CA PRO A 127 -13.32 -17.51 -22.37
C PRO A 127 -12.20 -17.45 -21.33
N LEU A 128 -10.99 -17.89 -21.72
CA LEU A 128 -9.75 -17.78 -20.93
C LEU A 128 -9.63 -16.45 -20.18
N PRO A 129 -9.97 -15.30 -20.80
CA PRO A 129 -9.82 -14.00 -20.13
C PRO A 129 -10.60 -13.90 -18.82
N GLN A 130 -11.83 -14.40 -18.77
CA GLN A 130 -12.67 -14.29 -17.56
C GLN A 130 -12.15 -15.16 -16.41
N ARG A 131 -11.64 -16.37 -16.70
CA ARG A 131 -11.05 -17.24 -15.67
C ARG A 131 -9.72 -16.71 -15.17
N VAL A 132 -8.90 -16.15 -16.07
CA VAL A 132 -7.64 -15.49 -15.68
C VAL A 132 -7.94 -14.29 -14.80
N GLU A 133 -8.89 -13.43 -15.19
CA GLU A 133 -9.34 -12.28 -14.40
C GLU A 133 -9.84 -12.70 -13.01
N GLU A 134 -10.66 -13.76 -12.92
CA GLU A 134 -11.16 -14.27 -11.65
C GLU A 134 -10.04 -14.82 -10.76
N VAL A 135 -9.10 -15.60 -11.33
CA VAL A 135 -7.96 -16.14 -10.58
C VAL A 135 -7.05 -15.01 -10.09
N LEU A 136 -6.73 -14.03 -10.92
CA LEU A 136 -5.94 -12.87 -10.52
C LEU A 136 -6.66 -12.08 -9.42
N ARG A 137 -7.97 -11.90 -9.53
CA ARG A 137 -8.76 -11.23 -8.50
C ARG A 137 -8.71 -11.96 -7.17
N VAL A 138 -8.89 -13.29 -7.16
CA VAL A 138 -8.79 -14.10 -5.94
C VAL A 138 -7.37 -14.07 -5.38
N SER A 139 -6.35 -14.13 -6.23
CA SER A 139 -4.95 -14.05 -5.83
C SER A 139 -4.66 -12.73 -5.12
N ASN A 140 -5.10 -11.60 -5.70
CA ASN A 140 -4.95 -10.28 -5.08
C ASN A 140 -5.63 -10.23 -3.71
N ILE A 141 -6.87 -10.73 -3.58
CA ILE A 141 -7.58 -10.74 -2.28
C ILE A 141 -6.81 -11.55 -1.22
N LEU A 142 -6.26 -12.71 -1.62
CA LEU A 142 -5.50 -13.55 -0.70
C LEU A 142 -4.14 -12.92 -0.35
N GLU A 143 -3.53 -12.23 -1.29
CA GLU A 143 -2.30 -11.46 -1.10
C GLU A 143 -2.51 -10.31 -0.12
N ASP A 144 -3.54 -9.48 -0.35
CA ASP A 144 -3.92 -8.38 0.55
C ASP A 144 -4.16 -8.90 1.97
N ALA A 145 -4.94 -9.99 2.11
CA ALA A 145 -5.21 -10.61 3.41
C ALA A 145 -3.95 -11.18 4.08
N PHE A 146 -3.03 -11.74 3.29
CA PHE A 146 -1.74 -12.20 3.80
C PHE A 146 -0.88 -11.03 4.28
N ILE A 147 -0.82 -9.94 3.51
CA ILE A 147 -0.06 -8.74 3.86
C ILE A 147 -0.62 -8.12 5.14
N ASP A 148 -1.93 -7.94 5.24
CA ASP A 148 -2.56 -7.41 6.45
C ASP A 148 -2.27 -8.27 7.69
N TYR A 149 -2.41 -9.59 7.55
CA TYR A 149 -2.06 -10.53 8.62
C TYR A 149 -0.58 -10.42 9.00
N HIS A 150 0.31 -10.38 8.01
CA HIS A 150 1.76 -10.39 8.24
C HIS A 150 2.27 -9.05 8.79
N VAL A 151 1.69 -7.92 8.36
CA VAL A 151 1.90 -6.62 8.98
C VAL A 151 1.48 -6.68 10.44
N GLY A 152 0.29 -7.19 10.75
CA GLY A 152 -0.19 -7.32 12.12
C GLY A 152 0.68 -8.23 13.00
N GLU A 153 1.22 -9.33 12.44
CA GLU A 153 2.11 -10.23 13.18
C GLU A 153 3.50 -9.63 13.43
N GLN A 154 4.14 -9.09 12.38
CA GLN A 154 5.50 -8.55 12.43
C GLN A 154 5.57 -7.19 13.13
N TRP A 155 4.49 -6.41 13.01
CA TRP A 155 4.37 -5.06 13.55
C TRP A 155 3.08 -4.95 14.36
N PRO A 156 3.00 -5.58 15.56
CA PRO A 156 1.78 -5.63 16.36
C PRO A 156 1.18 -4.25 16.67
N VAL A 157 2.02 -3.23 16.70
CA VAL A 157 1.58 -1.83 16.89
C VAL A 157 0.64 -1.36 15.77
N LEU A 158 0.73 -1.90 14.55
CA LEU A 158 -0.11 -1.56 13.40
C LEU A 158 -1.39 -2.41 13.28
N GLY A 159 -1.51 -3.49 14.07
CA GLY A 159 -2.59 -4.48 13.98
C GLY A 159 -3.63 -4.44 15.11
N GLU A 160 -3.52 -3.49 16.05
CA GLU A 160 -4.48 -3.27 17.16
C GLU A 160 -5.48 -2.14 16.88
#